data_AF-A0AAU7A7Z5-F1
#
_entry.id   AF-A0AAU7A7Z5-F1
#
_cell.length_a   1.000
_cell.length_b   1.000
_cell.length_c   1.000
_cell.angle_alpha   90.00
_cell.angle_beta   90.00
_cell.angle_gamma   90.00
#
_symmetry.space_group_name_H-M   'P 1'
#
loop_
_entity.id
_entity.type
_entity.pdbx_description
1 polymer ?
#
loop_
_entity_poly.entity_id
_entity_poly.type
_entity_poly.pdbx_seq_one_letter_code
_entity_poly.pdbx_strand_id
1 'polypeptide(L)'
;MAAAVSSIEHLVTLLGGWPDHFGDGERKHGESILAELRRERVLSEAVFGMVVRYAVHRAAYDKVSAEIANEEFEATASNYLSGKEQSRAFHENKLLTLERELLATPYARAKNGQSAQTSFMDTLDKLPPESGYGKKVVTPFRPMAKKTRG
;
A
#
# COMPACT_ATOMS: atom_id res chain seq x y z
N MET A 1 -33.67 20.07 -8.11
CA MET A 1 -33.31 18.90 -8.94
C MET A 1 -32.16 18.20 -8.24
N ALA A 2 -32.40 17.07 -7.58
CA ALA A 2 -31.32 16.29 -7.01
C ALA A 2 -30.59 15.60 -8.16
N ALA A 3 -29.38 16.04 -8.48
CA ALA A 3 -28.50 15.30 -9.37
C ALA A 3 -28.41 13.88 -8.82
N ALA A 4 -28.57 12.88 -9.70
CA ALA A 4 -28.34 11.49 -9.32
C ALA A 4 -26.89 11.40 -8.82
N VAL A 5 -26.71 11.38 -7.50
CA VAL A 5 -25.41 11.23 -6.84
C VAL A 5 -24.74 10.06 -7.53
N SER A 6 -23.56 10.29 -8.08
CA SER A 6 -22.91 9.23 -8.84
C SER A 6 -22.78 8.03 -7.91
N SER A 7 -23.06 6.82 -8.40
CA SER A 7 -23.07 5.67 -7.51
C SER A 7 -21.71 5.41 -6.83
N ILE A 8 -20.64 6.04 -7.34
CA ILE A 8 -19.31 6.08 -6.73
C ILE A 8 -19.25 7.10 -5.59
N GLU A 9 -19.79 8.31 -5.74
CA GLU A 9 -19.89 9.31 -4.66
C GLU A 9 -20.63 8.75 -3.43
N HIS A 10 -21.71 8.00 -3.66
CA HIS A 10 -22.42 7.34 -2.57
C HIS A 10 -21.54 6.30 -1.86
N LEU A 11 -20.78 5.49 -2.61
CA LEU A 11 -19.84 4.52 -2.05
C LEU A 11 -18.72 5.19 -1.25
N VAL A 12 -18.14 6.27 -1.77
CA VAL A 12 -17.12 7.05 -1.08
C VAL A 12 -17.67 7.60 0.23
N THR A 13 -18.90 8.12 0.23
CA THR A 13 -19.56 8.62 1.44
C THR A 13 -19.73 7.52 2.49
N LEU A 14 -20.12 6.32 2.08
CA LEU A 14 -20.26 5.16 2.98
C LEU A 14 -18.91 4.69 3.56
N LEU A 15 -17.81 4.90 2.84
CA LEU A 15 -16.45 4.50 3.23
C LEU A 15 -15.70 5.57 4.03
N GLY A 16 -16.39 6.64 4.45
CA GLY A 16 -15.82 7.70 5.29
C GLY A 16 -15.38 8.97 4.53
N GLY A 17 -15.62 9.04 3.22
CA GLY A 17 -15.32 10.22 2.41
C GLY A 17 -13.87 10.29 1.92
N TRP A 18 -13.59 11.27 1.06
CA TRP A 18 -12.22 11.59 0.67
C TRP A 18 -11.51 12.40 1.77
N PRO A 19 -10.19 12.24 1.95
CA PRO A 19 -9.43 13.07 2.87
C PRO A 19 -9.51 14.56 2.52
N ASP A 20 -9.52 15.44 3.52
CA ASP A 20 -9.67 16.89 3.32
C ASP A 20 -8.58 17.53 2.44
N HIS A 21 -7.38 16.95 2.43
CA HIS A 21 -6.25 17.43 1.65
C HIS A 21 -6.27 16.97 0.18
N PHE A 22 -7.26 16.16 -0.24
CA PHE A 22 -7.38 15.72 -1.62
C PHE A 22 -7.91 16.82 -2.52
N GLY A 23 -7.14 17.15 -3.56
CA GLY A 23 -7.59 17.95 -4.68
C GLY A 23 -8.35 17.12 -5.72
N ASP A 24 -8.66 17.75 -6.85
CA ASP A 24 -9.43 17.12 -7.93
C ASP A 24 -8.65 16.01 -8.65
N GLY A 25 -7.32 16.12 -8.72
CA GLY A 25 -6.47 15.12 -9.36
C GLY A 25 -6.51 13.79 -8.62
N GLU A 26 -6.27 13.83 -7.30
CA GLU A 26 -6.32 12.66 -6.43
C GLU A 26 -7.71 12.01 -6.47
N ARG A 27 -8.78 12.81 -6.36
CA ARG A 27 -10.16 12.31 -6.40
C ARG A 27 -10.46 11.58 -7.70
N LYS A 28 -10.10 12.14 -8.86
CA LYS A 28 -10.31 11.50 -10.16
C LYS A 28 -9.58 10.15 -10.28
N HIS A 29 -8.32 10.08 -9.85
CA HIS A 29 -7.58 8.82 -9.86
C HIS A 29 -8.20 7.79 -8.90
N GLY A 30 -8.61 8.22 -7.70
CA GLY A 30 -9.30 7.38 -6.73
C GLY A 30 -10.64 6.85 -7.25
N GLU A 31 -11.45 7.70 -7.87
CA GLU A 31 -12.73 7.33 -8.48
C GLU A 31 -12.54 6.32 -9.63
N SER A 32 -11.51 6.48 -10.46
CA SER A 32 -11.24 5.54 -11.56
C SER A 32 -10.95 4.13 -11.06
N ILE A 33 -10.13 3.97 -10.01
CA ILE A 33 -9.79 2.65 -9.48
C ILE A 33 -10.96 2.07 -8.66
N LEU A 34 -11.76 2.91 -8.01
CA LEU A 34 -12.99 2.47 -7.34
C LEU A 34 -14.02 1.93 -8.32
N ALA A 35 -14.15 2.53 -9.50
CA ALA A 35 -15.05 2.03 -10.54
C ALA A 35 -14.67 0.59 -10.95
N GLU A 36 -13.37 0.33 -11.11
CA GLU A 36 -12.80 -0.99 -11.42
C GLU A 36 -13.11 -2.00 -10.29
N LEU A 37 -12.75 -1.65 -9.05
CA LEU A 37 -12.94 -2.53 -7.87
C LEU A 37 -14.41 -2.81 -7.56
N ARG A 38 -15.28 -1.84 -7.81
CA ARG A 38 -16.74 -2.01 -7.69
C ARG A 38 -17.26 -3.03 -8.69
N ARG A 39 -16.80 -2.99 -9.95
CA ARG A 39 -17.17 -3.96 -10.99
C ARG A 39 -16.83 -5.39 -10.55
N GLU A 40 -15.69 -5.54 -9.88
CA GLU A 40 -15.21 -6.83 -9.35
C GLU A 40 -15.81 -7.21 -7.99
N ARG A 41 -16.60 -6.32 -7.36
CA ARG A 41 -17.20 -6.48 -6.03
C ARG A 41 -16.18 -6.72 -4.91
N VAL A 42 -14.98 -6.14 -5.04
CA VAL A 42 -13.90 -6.26 -4.05
C VAL A 42 -13.70 -4.93 -3.33
N LEU A 43 -14.73 -4.49 -2.60
CA LEU A 43 -14.68 -3.24 -1.84
C LEU A 43 -14.89 -3.51 -0.35
N SER A 44 -13.93 -3.07 0.45
CA SER A 44 -13.98 -2.99 1.90
C SER A 44 -13.27 -1.71 2.35
N GLU A 45 -13.44 -1.33 3.62
CA GLU A 45 -12.79 -0.15 4.19
C GLU A 45 -11.25 -0.23 4.08
N ALA A 46 -10.67 -1.42 4.31
CA ALA A 46 -9.24 -1.64 4.14
C ALA A 46 -8.78 -1.41 2.69
N VAL A 47 -9.56 -1.87 1.71
CA VAL A 47 -9.28 -1.65 0.28
C VAL A 47 -9.42 -0.17 -0.07
N PHE A 48 -10.40 0.53 0.51
CA PHE A 48 -10.55 1.97 0.33
C PHE A 48 -9.33 2.75 0.84
N GLY A 49 -8.76 2.36 1.99
CA GLY A 49 -7.50 2.94 2.47
C GLY A 49 -6.34 2.77 1.49
N MET A 50 -6.32 1.70 0.71
CA MET A 50 -5.31 1.46 -0.33
C MET A 50 -5.58 2.30 -1.58
N VAL A 51 -6.85 2.46 -1.97
CA VAL A 51 -7.28 3.36 -3.03
C VAL A 51 -6.84 4.81 -2.75
N VAL A 52 -7.01 5.27 -1.51
CA VAL A 52 -6.56 6.61 -1.09
C VAL A 52 -5.04 6.76 -1.31
N ARG A 53 -4.24 5.78 -0.90
CA ARG A 53 -2.78 5.82 -1.12
C ARG A 53 -2.41 5.79 -2.60
N TYR A 54 -3.14 5.00 -3.39
CA TYR A 54 -2.96 4.93 -4.84
C TYR A 54 -3.21 6.29 -5.48
N ALA A 55 -4.33 6.95 -5.14
CA ALA A 55 -4.69 8.27 -5.64
C ALA A 55 -3.60 9.32 -5.38
N VAL A 56 -3.06 9.36 -4.16
CA VAL A 56 -1.97 10.28 -3.79
C VAL A 56 -0.72 10.03 -4.63
N HIS A 57 -0.28 8.78 -4.71
CA HIS A 57 0.93 8.44 -5.47
C HIS A 57 0.75 8.65 -6.98
N ARG A 58 -0.46 8.46 -7.50
CA ARG A 58 -0.75 8.64 -8.91
C ARG A 58 -0.74 10.12 -9.29
N ALA A 59 -1.40 10.96 -8.50
CA ALA A 59 -1.37 12.41 -8.70
C ALA A 59 0.07 12.97 -8.60
N ALA A 60 0.85 12.51 -7.61
CA ALA A 60 2.25 12.90 -7.46
C ALA A 60 3.11 12.45 -8.66
N TYR A 61 2.91 11.21 -9.15
CA TYR A 61 3.59 10.72 -10.33
C TYR A 61 3.27 11.56 -11.57
N ASP A 62 1.99 11.86 -11.81
CA ASP A 62 1.56 12.64 -12.98
C ASP A 62 2.10 14.08 -12.91
N LYS A 63 2.12 14.69 -11.71
CA LYS A 63 2.74 16.01 -11.50
C LYS A 63 4.23 16.01 -11.82
N VAL A 64 5.00 15.08 -11.24
CA VAL A 64 6.45 14.98 -11.49
C VAL A 64 6.73 14.67 -12.95
N SER A 65 5.92 13.83 -13.59
CA SER A 65 6.05 13.51 -15.02
C SER A 65 5.79 14.73 -15.90
N ALA A 66 4.79 15.56 -15.57
CA ALA A 66 4.54 16.81 -16.28
C ALA A 66 5.68 17.82 -16.10
N GLU A 67 6.25 17.91 -14.89
CA GLU A 67 7.42 18.76 -14.64
C GLU A 67 8.63 18.32 -15.47
N ILE A 68 8.92 17.01 -15.54
CA ILE A 68 10.00 16.46 -16.36
C ILE A 68 9.75 16.70 -17.84
N ALA A 69 8.51 16.54 -18.31
CA ALA A 69 8.16 16.77 -19.71
C ALA A 69 8.30 18.23 -20.15
N ASN A 70 8.14 19.18 -19.21
CA ASN A 70 8.32 20.60 -19.46
C ASN A 70 9.77 21.07 -19.33
N GLU A 71 10.69 20.23 -18.84
CA GLU A 71 12.10 20.54 -18.77
C GLU A 71 12.78 20.28 -20.12
N GLU A 72 13.39 21.31 -20.69
CA GLU A 72 14.32 21.14 -21.82
C GLU A 72 15.58 20.45 -21.29
N PHE A 73 15.71 19.15 -21.57
CA PHE A 73 16.82 18.35 -21.05
C PHE A 73 18.10 18.56 -21.87
N GLU A 74 19.11 19.23 -21.29
CA GLU A 74 20.49 19.17 -21.78
C GLU A 74 21.23 17.99 -21.14
N ALA A 75 21.50 16.96 -21.95
CA ALA A 75 22.23 15.77 -21.53
C ALA A 75 23.71 16.09 -21.28
N THR A 76 24.08 16.35 -20.02
CA THR A 76 25.48 16.42 -19.60
C THR A 76 25.91 15.08 -18.98
N ALA A 77 27.19 14.70 -19.16
CA ALA A 77 27.76 13.42 -18.71
C ALA A 77 27.67 13.17 -17.18
N SER A 78 27.25 14.16 -16.40
CA SER A 78 27.04 14.08 -14.95
C SER A 78 25.57 13.90 -14.53
N ASN A 79 24.60 14.01 -15.45
CA ASN A 79 23.16 13.99 -15.16
C ASN A 79 22.52 12.60 -15.30
N TYR A 80 23.19 11.56 -14.80
CA TYR A 80 22.59 10.23 -14.72
C TYR A 80 21.60 10.19 -13.53
N LEU A 81 20.30 10.28 -13.85
CA LEU A 81 19.14 10.45 -12.97
C LEU A 81 19.06 11.82 -12.26
N SER A 82 18.33 12.77 -12.86
CA SER A 82 17.86 13.94 -12.13
C SER A 82 17.07 13.50 -10.89
N GLY A 83 17.13 14.27 -9.79
CA GLY A 83 16.38 13.94 -8.56
C GLY A 83 14.86 13.79 -8.80
N LYS A 84 14.34 14.46 -9.84
CA LYS A 84 12.94 14.31 -10.28
C LYS A 84 12.67 12.93 -10.87
N GLU A 85 13.58 12.39 -11.69
CA GLU A 85 13.44 11.03 -12.24
C GLU A 85 13.51 9.97 -11.12
N GLN A 86 14.35 10.19 -10.10
CA GLN A 86 14.36 9.33 -8.91
C GLN A 86 13.02 9.38 -8.15
N SER A 87 12.45 10.58 -7.99
CA SER A 87 11.13 10.76 -7.36
C SER A 87 10.01 10.10 -8.17
N ARG A 88 10.06 10.21 -9.50
CA ARG A 88 9.13 9.56 -10.42
C ARG A 88 9.20 8.03 -10.29
N ALA A 89 10.41 7.47 -10.32
CA ALA A 89 10.64 6.05 -10.13
C ALA A 89 10.19 5.55 -8.74
N PHE A 90 10.33 6.36 -7.69
CA PHE A 90 9.79 6.03 -6.37
C PHE A 90 8.27 5.88 -6.40
N HIS A 91 7.56 6.83 -7.00
CA HIS A 91 6.10 6.78 -7.12
C HIS A 91 5.64 5.62 -8.02
N GLU A 92 6.34 5.37 -9.12
CA GLU A 92 6.08 4.23 -10.01
C GLU A 92 6.17 2.89 -9.25
N ASN A 93 7.22 2.67 -8.48
CA ASN A 93 7.39 1.46 -7.67
C ASN A 93 6.27 1.28 -6.63
N LYS A 94 5.83 2.38 -6.01
CA LYS A 94 4.69 2.36 -5.07
C LYS A 94 3.38 2.05 -5.77
N LEU A 95 3.14 2.65 -6.94
CA LEU A 95 1.97 2.40 -7.77
C LEU A 95 1.90 0.93 -8.19
N LEU A 96 2.99 0.37 -8.71
CA LEU A 96 3.05 -1.05 -9.10
C LEU A 96 2.71 -2.00 -7.94
N THR A 97 3.16 -1.67 -6.73
CA THR A 97 2.83 -2.47 -5.53
C THR A 97 1.34 -2.37 -5.21
N LEU A 98 0.79 -1.16 -5.19
CA LEU A 98 -0.63 -0.94 -4.90
C LEU A 98 -1.55 -1.52 -5.98
N GLU A 99 -1.18 -1.41 -7.25
CA GLU A 99 -1.92 -2.00 -8.38
C GLU A 99 -1.94 -3.51 -8.28
N ARG A 100 -0.81 -4.15 -7.92
CA ARG A 100 -0.77 -5.59 -7.66
C ARG A 100 -1.70 -5.97 -6.52
N GLU A 101 -1.76 -5.21 -5.44
CA GLU A 101 -2.61 -5.56 -4.30
C GLU A 101 -4.10 -5.29 -4.56
N LEU A 102 -4.41 -4.21 -5.29
CA LEU A 102 -5.77 -3.80 -5.63
C LEU A 102 -6.38 -4.65 -6.73
N LEU A 103 -5.63 -4.92 -7.81
CA LEU A 103 -6.07 -5.59 -9.02
C LEU A 103 -5.67 -7.06 -9.10
N ALA A 104 -4.91 -7.58 -8.12
CA ALA A 104 -4.74 -9.03 -8.03
C ALA A 104 -6.11 -9.70 -7.95
N THR A 105 -6.36 -10.63 -8.86
CA THR A 105 -7.57 -11.45 -8.83
C THR A 105 -7.75 -12.09 -7.46
N PRO A 106 -8.98 -12.37 -6.99
CA PRO A 106 -9.21 -13.04 -5.71
C PRO A 106 -8.37 -14.32 -5.53
N TYR A 107 -8.10 -15.03 -6.63
CA TYR A 107 -7.23 -16.21 -6.67
C TYR A 107 -5.75 -15.88 -6.40
N ALA A 108 -5.23 -14.77 -6.94
CA ALA A 108 -3.88 -14.29 -6.65
C ALA A 108 -3.77 -13.73 -5.22
N ARG A 109 -4.83 -13.09 -4.70
CA ARG A 109 -4.92 -12.68 -3.28
C ARG A 109 -4.99 -13.87 -2.33
N ALA A 110 -5.70 -14.96 -2.67
CA ALA A 110 -5.68 -16.19 -1.89
C ALA A 110 -4.32 -16.92 -1.95
N LYS A 111 -3.67 -16.91 -3.12
CA LYS A 111 -2.32 -17.48 -3.31
C LYS A 111 -1.23 -16.66 -2.61
N ASN A 112 -1.31 -15.33 -2.62
CA ASN A 112 -0.40 -14.43 -1.90
C ASN A 112 -0.76 -14.30 -0.41
N GLY A 113 -2.03 -14.48 -0.03
CA GLY A 113 -2.50 -14.54 1.36
C GLY A 113 -2.01 -15.79 2.10
N GLN A 114 -1.61 -16.83 1.36
CA GLN A 114 -0.87 -17.97 1.92
C GLN A 114 0.63 -17.70 2.09
N SER A 115 1.17 -16.60 1.53
CA SER A 115 2.54 -16.16 1.78
C SER A 115 2.56 -14.98 2.77
N ALA A 116 2.65 -15.33 4.05
CA ALA A 116 3.25 -14.54 5.11
C ALA A 116 2.51 -13.29 5.65
N GLN A 117 1.21 -13.41 5.96
CA GLN A 117 0.76 -12.87 7.25
C GLN A 117 0.61 -14.02 8.23
N THR A 118 1.76 -14.57 8.63
CA THR A 118 1.83 -15.24 9.92
C THR A 118 1.66 -14.12 10.95
N SER A 119 0.47 -14.05 11.53
CA SER A 119 0.29 -13.36 12.79
C SER A 119 1.48 -13.73 13.68
N PHE A 120 2.29 -12.74 14.08
CA PHE A 120 3.39 -12.97 15.01
C PHE A 120 2.90 -13.67 16.30
N MET A 121 1.61 -13.47 16.64
CA MET A 121 0.93 -14.15 17.75
C MET A 121 0.67 -15.64 17.48
N ASP A 122 0.38 -16.05 16.24
CA ASP A 122 0.18 -17.48 15.89
C ASP A 122 1.47 -18.30 16.02
N THR A 123 2.61 -17.60 16.02
CA THR A 123 3.94 -18.20 16.21
C THR A 123 4.31 -18.28 17.69
N LEU A 124 3.68 -17.48 18.56
CA LEU A 124 3.88 -17.53 20.02
C LEU A 124 3.15 -18.72 20.66
N ASP A 125 1.99 -19.12 20.12
CA ASP A 125 1.20 -20.24 20.67
C ASP A 125 1.69 -21.63 20.20
N LYS A 126 2.56 -21.68 19.18
CA LYS A 126 3.18 -22.93 18.71
C LYS A 126 4.51 -23.18 19.43
N LEU A 127 4.44 -23.36 20.74
CA LEU A 127 5.54 -23.95 21.51
C LEU A 127 5.65 -25.46 21.17
N PRO A 128 6.79 -25.98 20.72
CA PRO A 128 7.02 -27.42 20.81
C PRO A 128 7.04 -27.83 22.29
N PRO A 129 6.55 -29.03 22.65
CA PRO A 129 6.59 -29.50 24.03
C PRO A 129 8.03 -29.46 24.54
N GLU A 130 8.22 -28.98 25.78
CA GLU A 130 9.51 -29.04 26.47
C GLU A 130 9.91 -30.50 26.68
N SER A 131 10.58 -31.07 25.69
CA SER A 131 11.32 -32.31 25.85
C SER A 131 12.55 -32.30 24.95
N GLY A 132 13.72 -32.15 25.58
CA GLY A 132 14.97 -32.66 25.05
C GLY A 132 15.97 -31.62 24.54
N TYR A 133 17.08 -31.51 25.28
CA TYR A 133 18.43 -31.21 24.81
C TYR A 133 18.68 -29.84 24.14
N GLY A 134 19.10 -28.88 24.97
CA GLY A 134 20.41 -28.25 24.77
C GLY A 134 20.55 -27.09 23.79
N LYS A 135 19.48 -26.55 23.19
CA LYS A 135 19.56 -25.30 22.40
C LYS A 135 18.72 -24.20 23.04
N LYS A 136 19.40 -23.25 23.70
CA LYS A 136 18.81 -21.94 24.06
C LYS A 136 18.40 -21.23 22.76
N VAL A 137 17.13 -21.32 22.42
CA VAL A 137 16.53 -20.48 21.36
C VAL A 137 16.45 -19.06 21.92
N VAL A 138 17.40 -18.21 21.52
CA VAL A 138 17.34 -16.77 21.79
C VAL A 138 16.47 -16.15 20.70
N THR A 139 15.23 -15.84 21.03
CA THR A 139 14.42 -14.94 20.21
C THR A 139 14.75 -13.48 20.58
N PRO A 140 14.74 -12.55 19.62
CA PRO A 140 15.35 -11.22 19.75
C PRO A 140 14.65 -10.26 20.73
N PHE A 141 13.56 -10.69 21.37
CA PHE A 141 12.76 -9.83 22.26
C PHE A 141 12.58 -10.39 23.68
N ARG A 142 13.35 -11.39 24.11
CA ARG A 142 13.27 -11.86 25.51
C ARG A 142 14.05 -10.89 26.43
N PRO A 143 13.39 -10.17 27.36
CA PRO A 143 14.11 -9.33 28.31
C PRO A 143 15.01 -10.22 29.18
N MET A 144 16.29 -9.87 29.30
CA MET A 144 17.22 -10.63 30.13
C MET A 144 16.80 -10.52 31.60
N ALA A 145 16.18 -11.57 32.14
CA ALA A 145 15.93 -11.67 33.57
C ALA A 145 17.27 -11.79 34.30
N LYS A 146 17.59 -10.78 35.13
CA LYS A 146 18.80 -10.72 35.94
C LYS A 146 18.77 -11.89 36.94
N LYS A 147 19.78 -12.76 36.90
CA LYS A 147 19.93 -13.87 37.87
C LYS A 147 20.11 -13.28 39.26
N THR A 148 19.13 -13.44 40.14
CA THR A 148 19.32 -13.28 41.59
C THR A 148 20.22 -14.41 42.05
N ARG A 149 21.44 -14.07 42.50
CA ARG A 149 22.36 -15.03 43.11
C ARG A 149 21.83 -15.36 44.52
N GLY A 150 21.53 -16.64 44.76
CA GLY A 150 21.72 -17.27 46.07
C GLY A 150 23.17 -17.66 46.22
#